data_AF-A0AAW7VK03-F1
#
_entry.id   AF-A0AAW7VK03-F1
#
_cell.length_a   1.000
_cell.length_b   1.000
_cell.length_c   1.000
_cell.angle_alpha   90.00
_cell.angle_beta   90.00
_cell.angle_gamma   90.00
#
_symmetry.space_group_name_H-M   'P 1'
#
loop_
_entity.id
_entity.type
_entity.pdbx_description
1 polymer ?
#
loop_
_entity_poly.entity_id
_entity_poly.type
_entity_poly.pdbx_seq_one_letter_code
_entity_poly.pdbx_strand_id
1 'polypeptide(L)'
;MKKTLIALAVATSAAVSGSAMAWTANGDGGSVSLSGTVNVLSQNTPWEVKVGDAVNNLNVEIHSGDREAVIPVQKVIPILGIRTASHDPFHGQTGISPQIDFGNAINTDSFEGGRTDLTLEVKNDSDVKIGTLTTILTSGAEASVAAGNVSSKFNLFAANQGHAFYGGLGKSNDKVSQNSWYIAKLFGNDYVENYNDQGGNLVAAGNHEYFNNPQFTYSAVYAAGILNNTDTNITITLDQPATSNITWKASLPIRVTYQ
;
A
#
# COMPACT_ATOMS: atom_id res chain seq x y z
N MET A 1 -13.57 -15.72 28.09
CA MET A 1 -13.55 -14.32 28.58
C MET A 1 -12.33 -13.63 27.97
N LYS A 2 -12.49 -12.96 26.82
CA LYS A 2 -11.40 -12.22 26.16
C LYS A 2 -11.41 -10.78 26.69
N LYS A 3 -10.31 -10.34 27.29
CA LYS A 3 -10.16 -9.02 27.91
C LYS A 3 -9.75 -8.01 26.84
N THR A 4 -10.67 -7.14 26.43
CA THR A 4 -10.36 -5.99 25.58
C THR A 4 -9.65 -4.94 26.44
N LEU A 5 -8.33 -4.82 26.26
CA LEU A 5 -7.53 -3.76 26.84
C LEU A 5 -7.81 -2.46 26.05
N ILE A 6 -8.69 -1.62 26.59
CA ILE A 6 -8.80 -0.22 26.15
C ILE A 6 -7.61 0.50 26.78
N ALA A 7 -6.58 0.77 25.98
CA ALA A 7 -5.44 1.58 26.41
C ALA A 7 -5.91 3.03 26.61
N LEU A 8 -6.18 3.39 27.87
CA LEU A 8 -6.42 4.77 28.26
C LEU A 8 -5.07 5.51 28.25
N ALA A 9 -4.82 6.31 27.22
CA ALA A 9 -3.66 7.19 27.18
C ALA A 9 -3.78 8.23 28.30
N VAL A 10 -3.05 8.00 29.40
CA VAL A 10 -2.89 8.98 30.47
C VAL A 10 -1.98 10.08 29.94
N ALA A 11 -2.58 11.20 29.52
CA ALA A 11 -1.86 12.42 29.23
C ALA A 11 -1.31 12.97 30.56
N THR A 12 0.00 12.84 30.77
CA THR A 12 0.71 13.57 31.82
C THR A 12 0.68 15.05 31.46
N SER A 13 -0.27 15.80 32.01
CA SER A 13 -0.28 17.24 31.91
C SER A 13 0.96 17.80 32.62
N ALA A 14 1.86 18.43 31.86
CA ALA A 14 2.87 19.29 32.43
C ALA A 14 2.13 20.42 33.17
N ALA A 15 2.20 20.42 34.50
CA ALA A 15 1.67 21.51 35.31
C ALA A 15 2.47 22.78 34.99
N VAL A 16 1.90 23.66 34.17
CA VAL A 16 2.44 25.00 33.96
C VAL A 16 2.13 25.79 35.23
N SER A 17 3.15 26.01 36.06
CA SER A 17 3.06 26.88 37.22
C SER A 17 2.73 28.31 36.76
N GLY A 18 1.46 28.70 36.94
CA GLY A 18 1.00 30.05 36.66
C GLY A 18 1.60 31.02 37.67
N SER A 19 2.72 31.66 37.31
CA SER A 19 3.19 32.83 38.05
C SER A 19 2.13 33.92 37.89
N ALA A 20 1.60 34.41 39.00
CA ALA A 20 0.58 35.46 39.00
C ALA A 20 1.07 36.67 38.19
N MET A 21 0.27 37.09 37.21
CA MET A 21 0.56 38.26 36.37
C MET A 21 0.38 39.53 37.20
N ALA A 22 1.44 40.00 37.84
CA ALA A 22 1.45 41.28 38.54
C ALA A 22 1.79 42.41 37.56
N TRP A 23 1.05 43.53 37.65
CA TRP A 23 1.40 44.76 36.95
C TRP A 23 2.68 45.34 37.57
N THR A 24 3.72 45.49 36.76
CA THR A 24 4.98 46.13 37.18
C THR A 24 5.03 47.54 36.59
N ALA A 25 4.91 48.57 37.45
CA ALA A 25 5.03 49.96 37.02
C ALA A 25 6.44 50.21 36.43
N ASN A 26 6.51 50.81 35.23
CA ASN A 26 7.73 51.03 34.46
C ASN A 26 8.53 49.75 34.13
N GLY A 27 7.88 48.59 34.02
CA GLY A 27 8.58 47.36 33.64
C GLY A 27 9.07 47.37 32.18
N ASP A 28 10.23 46.76 31.92
CA ASP A 28 10.85 46.66 30.59
C ASP A 28 10.18 45.61 29.67
N GLY A 29 9.09 44.98 30.13
CA GLY A 29 8.41 43.89 29.44
C GLY A 29 9.03 42.51 29.69
N GLY A 30 8.56 41.50 28.96
CA GLY A 30 9.01 40.11 29.05
C GLY A 30 8.43 39.27 27.90
N SER A 31 8.73 37.97 27.85
CA SER A 31 8.18 37.06 26.85
C SER A 31 7.05 36.19 27.41
N VAL A 32 6.04 35.93 26.57
CA VAL A 32 5.00 34.95 26.86
C VAL A 32 5.38 33.65 26.15
N SER A 33 5.59 32.58 26.91
CA SER A 33 5.83 31.25 26.36
C SER A 33 4.50 30.52 26.17
N LEU A 34 4.17 30.25 24.90
CA LEU A 34 3.01 29.44 24.52
C LEU A 34 3.50 28.07 24.07
N SER A 35 3.13 27.03 24.80
CA SER A 35 3.48 25.64 24.45
C SER A 35 2.28 24.72 24.66
N GLY A 36 2.16 23.70 23.82
CA GLY A 36 1.15 22.65 23.95
C GLY A 36 1.56 21.41 23.16
N THR A 37 0.84 20.31 23.35
CA THR A 37 1.03 19.07 22.58
C THR A 37 -0.09 18.95 21.56
N VAL A 38 0.26 18.76 20.29
CA VAL A 38 -0.70 18.39 19.25
C VAL A 38 -0.73 16.87 19.16
N ASN A 39 -1.82 16.26 19.62
CA ASN A 39 -2.03 14.82 19.50
C ASN A 39 -2.67 14.51 18.14
N VAL A 40 -1.99 13.74 17.30
CA VAL A 40 -2.59 13.16 16.09
C VAL A 40 -3.26 11.85 16.50
N LEU A 41 -4.60 11.84 16.51
CA LEU A 41 -5.35 10.61 16.75
C LEU A 41 -5.14 9.64 15.58
N SER A 42 -4.95 8.35 15.88
CA SER A 42 -4.90 7.30 14.86
C SER A 42 -6.23 7.25 14.11
N GLN A 43 -6.18 7.30 12.78
CA GLN A 43 -7.38 7.22 11.94
C GLN A 43 -8.06 5.86 12.19
N ASN A 44 -9.34 5.88 12.61
CA ASN A 44 -10.14 4.67 12.74
C ASN A 44 -10.55 4.21 11.34
N THR A 45 -9.71 3.39 10.69
CA THR A 45 -9.97 2.84 9.36
C THR A 45 -10.36 1.36 9.49
N PRO A 46 -11.18 0.83 8.57
CA PRO A 46 -11.50 -0.61 8.54
C PRO A 46 -10.38 -1.44 7.91
N TRP A 47 -9.18 -0.90 7.70
CA TRP A 47 -8.12 -1.50 6.89
C TRP A 47 -6.95 -2.00 7.74
N GLU A 48 -6.45 -3.18 7.40
CA GLU A 48 -5.10 -3.60 7.71
C GLU A 48 -4.23 -3.43 6.47
N VAL A 49 -3.02 -2.92 6.68
CA VAL A 49 -2.02 -2.73 5.62
C VAL A 49 -0.77 -3.53 5.97
N LYS A 50 -0.25 -4.30 5.01
CA LYS A 50 0.96 -5.08 5.13
C LYS A 50 1.91 -4.75 3.99
N VAL A 51 3.15 -4.37 4.31
CA VAL A 51 4.24 -4.27 3.34
C VAL A 51 5.01 -5.59 3.35
N GLY A 52 5.45 -6.04 2.17
CA GLY A 52 6.23 -7.25 2.01
C GLY A 52 7.59 -7.21 2.74
N ASP A 53 8.09 -8.40 3.07
CA ASP A 53 9.41 -8.54 3.69
C ASP A 53 10.54 -8.21 2.71
N ALA A 54 11.71 -7.85 3.24
CA ALA A 54 12.90 -7.63 2.44
C ALA A 54 13.35 -8.93 1.74
N VAL A 55 13.60 -8.85 0.43
CA VAL A 55 14.14 -9.96 -0.37
C VAL A 55 15.64 -9.74 -0.59
N ASN A 56 16.46 -10.57 0.07
CA ASN A 56 17.92 -10.41 0.11
C ASN A 56 18.68 -11.51 -0.66
N ASN A 57 17.97 -12.36 -1.40
CA ASN A 57 18.53 -13.56 -2.05
C ASN A 57 18.41 -13.54 -3.58
N LEU A 58 18.44 -12.35 -4.18
CA LEU A 58 18.41 -12.13 -5.63
C LEU A 58 19.84 -12.06 -6.19
N ASN A 59 20.60 -13.14 -6.01
CA ASN A 59 21.99 -13.24 -6.49
C ASN A 59 22.04 -13.78 -7.91
N VAL A 60 22.95 -13.26 -8.73
CA VAL A 60 23.19 -13.70 -10.12
C VAL A 60 24.65 -13.47 -10.48
N GLU A 61 25.18 -14.32 -11.36
CA GLU A 61 26.54 -14.20 -11.90
C GLU A 61 26.48 -13.64 -13.31
N ILE A 62 27.34 -12.65 -13.60
CA ILE A 62 27.53 -12.04 -14.93
C ILE A 62 29.02 -11.97 -15.22
N HIS A 63 29.41 -11.87 -16.49
CA HIS A 63 30.82 -11.75 -16.88
C HIS A 63 31.30 -10.31 -16.73
N SER A 64 32.62 -10.15 -16.57
CA SER A 64 33.24 -8.83 -16.67
C SER A 64 32.98 -8.23 -18.05
N GLY A 65 32.54 -6.97 -18.09
CA GLY A 65 32.11 -6.28 -19.30
C GLY A 65 30.60 -6.33 -19.56
N ASP A 66 29.85 -7.21 -18.88
CA ASP A 66 28.40 -7.27 -19.01
C ASP A 66 27.75 -6.05 -18.33
N ARG A 67 26.60 -5.62 -18.87
CA ARG A 67 25.76 -4.55 -18.30
C ARG A 67 24.41 -5.06 -17.79
N GLU A 68 24.03 -6.26 -18.15
CA GLU A 68 22.70 -6.79 -17.84
C GLU A 68 22.82 -8.03 -16.95
N ALA A 69 22.02 -8.05 -15.90
CA ALA A 69 21.87 -9.20 -15.03
C ALA A 69 20.39 -9.58 -14.97
N VAL A 70 20.06 -10.81 -15.40
CA VAL A 70 18.67 -11.29 -15.47
C VAL A 70 18.47 -12.35 -14.39
N ILE A 71 17.48 -12.11 -13.52
CA ILE A 71 17.18 -12.94 -12.36
C ILE A 71 15.78 -13.54 -12.53
N PRO A 72 15.65 -14.84 -12.81
CA PRO A 72 14.35 -15.50 -12.86
C PRO A 72 13.65 -15.47 -11.50
N VAL A 73 12.38 -15.08 -11.48
CA VAL A 73 11.60 -15.04 -10.23
C VAL A 73 11.15 -16.46 -9.88
N GLN A 74 11.78 -17.07 -8.88
CA GLN A 74 11.48 -18.46 -8.49
C GLN A 74 10.32 -18.58 -7.50
N LYS A 75 10.11 -17.54 -6.69
CA LYS A 75 9.07 -17.48 -5.66
C LYS A 75 8.34 -16.15 -5.79
N VAL A 76 7.04 -16.16 -5.50
CA VAL A 76 6.24 -14.94 -5.42
C VAL A 76 6.88 -13.98 -4.40
N ILE A 77 6.97 -12.70 -4.76
CA ILE A 77 7.47 -11.62 -3.92
C ILE A 77 6.29 -10.68 -3.63
N PRO A 78 5.62 -10.82 -2.47
CA PRO A 78 4.59 -9.88 -2.06
C PRO A 78 5.18 -8.50 -1.81
N ILE A 79 4.48 -7.43 -2.20
CA ILE A 79 4.92 -6.05 -2.03
C ILE A 79 3.99 -5.28 -1.11
N LEU A 80 2.68 -5.34 -1.37
CA LEU A 80 1.67 -4.63 -0.59
C LEU A 80 0.39 -5.46 -0.50
N GLY A 81 -0.18 -5.55 0.69
CA GLY A 81 -1.52 -6.06 0.95
C GLY A 81 -2.34 -5.03 1.69
N ILE A 82 -3.59 -4.85 1.29
CA ILE A 82 -4.59 -4.05 2.01
C ILE A 82 -5.85 -4.89 2.06
N ARG A 83 -6.38 -5.14 3.26
CA ARG A 83 -7.61 -5.91 3.44
C ARG A 83 -8.45 -5.31 4.54
N THR A 84 -9.72 -5.69 4.61
CA THR A 84 -10.52 -5.44 5.80
C THR A 84 -9.85 -5.99 7.06
N ALA A 85 -9.94 -5.25 8.16
CA ALA A 85 -9.32 -5.61 9.43
C ALA A 85 -10.06 -6.75 10.17
N SER A 86 -11.30 -7.05 9.76
CA SER A 86 -12.12 -8.14 10.29
C SER A 86 -12.86 -8.83 9.15
N HIS A 87 -13.26 -10.08 9.39
CA HIS A 87 -14.19 -10.80 8.52
C HIS A 87 -15.62 -10.24 8.57
N ASP A 88 -15.95 -9.46 9.61
CA ASP A 88 -17.22 -8.73 9.67
C ASP A 88 -17.16 -7.54 8.70
N PRO A 89 -18.10 -7.42 7.74
CA PRO A 89 -18.17 -6.28 6.82
C PRO A 89 -18.34 -4.96 7.56
N PHE A 90 -17.74 -3.88 7.05
CA PHE A 90 -17.82 -2.56 7.64
C PHE A 90 -18.85 -1.69 6.94
N HIS A 91 -19.49 -0.77 7.66
CA HIS A 91 -20.36 0.24 7.04
C HIS A 91 -19.55 1.32 6.34
N GLY A 92 -20.05 1.78 5.18
CA GLY A 92 -19.38 2.85 4.45
C GLY A 92 -19.23 4.14 5.26
N GLN A 93 -18.10 4.82 5.07
CA GLN A 93 -17.73 6.04 5.77
C GLN A 93 -16.91 6.93 4.83
N THR A 94 -16.97 8.26 4.98
CA THR A 94 -16.08 9.17 4.23
C THR A 94 -14.67 9.12 4.79
N GLY A 95 -13.63 9.32 3.98
CA GLY A 95 -12.25 9.41 4.49
C GLY A 95 -11.56 8.07 4.68
N ILE A 96 -12.03 6.98 4.05
CA ILE A 96 -11.45 5.64 4.20
C ILE A 96 -11.08 4.97 2.87
N SER A 97 -11.31 5.58 1.71
CA SER A 97 -10.90 4.97 0.44
C SER A 97 -9.38 4.94 0.33
N PRO A 98 -8.72 3.76 0.36
CA PRO A 98 -7.26 3.70 0.29
C PRO A 98 -6.75 4.27 -1.03
N GLN A 99 -5.70 5.08 -0.98
CA GLN A 99 -4.97 5.61 -2.12
C GLN A 99 -3.51 5.16 -1.98
N ILE A 100 -2.96 4.56 -3.04
CA ILE A 100 -1.64 3.92 -3.03
C ILE A 100 -0.69 4.77 -3.88
N ASP A 101 0.49 5.04 -3.35
CA ASP A 101 1.54 5.79 -4.03
C ASP A 101 2.82 4.95 -4.03
N PHE A 102 3.25 4.54 -5.22
CA PHE A 102 4.51 3.83 -5.47
C PHE A 102 5.63 4.79 -5.94
N GLY A 103 5.46 6.10 -5.74
CA GLY A 103 6.30 7.13 -6.32
C GLY A 103 6.27 7.06 -7.85
N ASN A 104 7.45 7.12 -8.46
CA ASN A 104 7.62 7.01 -9.91
C ASN A 104 7.91 5.57 -10.36
N ALA A 105 7.73 4.57 -9.50
CA ALA A 105 8.17 3.21 -9.78
C ALA A 105 7.26 2.45 -10.75
N ILE A 106 6.00 2.85 -10.89
CA ILE A 106 5.07 2.27 -11.86
C ILE A 106 4.37 3.37 -12.67
N ASN A 107 3.87 3.01 -13.85
CA ASN A 107 2.96 3.83 -14.61
C ASN A 107 1.53 3.28 -14.51
N THR A 108 0.63 4.01 -13.84
CA THR A 108 -0.76 3.55 -13.66
C THR A 108 -1.57 3.49 -14.96
N ASP A 109 -1.10 4.15 -16.03
CA ASP A 109 -1.73 4.11 -17.34
C ASP A 109 -1.30 2.90 -18.19
N SER A 110 -0.24 2.19 -17.79
CA SER A 110 0.25 1.01 -18.53
C SER A 110 -0.27 -0.33 -18.00
N PHE A 111 -1.22 -0.31 -17.06
CA PHE A 111 -1.84 -1.54 -16.59
C PHE A 111 -2.53 -2.30 -17.73
N GLU A 112 -2.29 -3.61 -17.79
CA GLU A 112 -2.95 -4.55 -18.68
C GLU A 112 -3.21 -5.85 -17.92
N GLY A 113 -4.48 -6.26 -17.81
CA GLY A 113 -4.84 -7.47 -17.05
C GLY A 113 -4.34 -7.49 -15.59
N GLY A 114 -4.21 -6.33 -14.95
CA GLY A 114 -3.68 -6.19 -13.58
C GLY A 114 -2.15 -6.20 -13.49
N ARG A 115 -1.43 -6.15 -14.61
CA ARG A 115 0.04 -6.13 -14.68
C ARG A 115 0.54 -4.79 -15.21
N THR A 116 1.66 -4.30 -14.68
CA THR A 116 2.35 -3.11 -15.17
C THR A 116 3.85 -3.23 -14.95
N ASP A 117 4.64 -2.47 -15.70
CA ASP A 117 6.07 -2.37 -15.47
C ASP A 117 6.37 -1.71 -14.13
N LEU A 118 7.34 -2.29 -13.42
CA LEU A 118 7.96 -1.77 -12.20
C LEU A 118 9.40 -1.42 -12.51
N THR A 119 9.77 -0.16 -12.28
CA THR A 119 11.11 0.37 -12.48
C THR A 119 11.65 0.95 -11.19
N LEU A 120 12.84 0.53 -10.77
CA LEU A 120 13.50 1.02 -9.56
C LEU A 120 14.93 1.44 -9.86
N GLU A 121 15.42 2.43 -9.12
CA GLU A 121 16.86 2.70 -9.12
C GLU A 121 17.61 1.58 -8.40
N VAL A 122 18.72 1.17 -8.99
CA VAL A 122 19.67 0.25 -8.37
C VAL A 122 20.83 1.06 -7.84
N LYS A 123 21.09 0.92 -6.55
CA LYS A 123 22.14 1.63 -5.82
C LYS A 123 23.14 0.65 -5.23
N ASN A 124 24.37 1.09 -5.05
CA ASN A 124 25.37 0.35 -4.27
C ASN A 124 25.24 0.63 -2.76
N ASP A 125 26.12 0.02 -1.95
CA ASP A 125 26.13 0.18 -0.49
C ASP A 125 26.38 1.63 -0.02
N SER A 126 27.01 2.46 -0.86
CA SER A 126 27.24 3.89 -0.61
C SER A 126 26.07 4.77 -1.07
N ASP A 127 24.93 4.18 -1.41
CA ASP A 127 23.72 4.84 -1.92
C ASP A 127 23.89 5.56 -3.26
N VAL A 128 24.96 5.25 -4.00
CA VAL A 128 25.20 5.79 -5.34
C VAL A 128 24.41 4.96 -6.34
N LYS A 129 23.65 5.62 -7.23
CA LYS A 129 22.99 4.95 -8.35
C LYS A 129 24.02 4.32 -9.29
N ILE A 130 23.80 3.05 -9.62
CA ILE A 130 24.65 2.25 -10.51
C ILE A 130 23.87 1.61 -11.67
N GLY A 131 22.55 1.77 -11.69
CA GLY A 131 21.71 1.20 -12.73
C GLY A 131 20.22 1.32 -12.45
N THR A 132 19.46 0.51 -13.18
CA THR A 132 18.00 0.43 -13.09
C THR A 132 17.56 -1.02 -13.04
N LEU A 133 16.55 -1.31 -12.22
CA LEU A 133 15.88 -2.60 -12.14
C LEU A 133 14.52 -2.47 -12.83
N THR A 134 14.20 -3.41 -13.71
CA THR A 134 12.88 -3.53 -14.32
C THR A 134 12.29 -4.93 -14.07
N THR A 135 10.98 -4.98 -13.85
CA THR A 135 10.21 -6.22 -13.71
C THR A 135 8.72 -5.92 -13.89
N ILE A 136 7.86 -6.90 -13.64
CA ILE A 136 6.40 -6.75 -13.73
C ILE A 136 5.79 -6.77 -12.32
N LEU A 137 5.10 -5.69 -11.96
CA LEU A 137 4.18 -5.66 -10.83
C LEU A 137 2.84 -6.25 -11.27
N THR A 138 2.35 -7.23 -10.53
CA THR A 138 0.98 -7.74 -10.67
C THR A 138 0.16 -7.31 -9.48
N SER A 139 -1.07 -6.88 -9.72
CA SER A 139 -2.02 -6.48 -8.68
C SER A 139 -3.43 -7.00 -8.96
N GLY A 140 -4.23 -7.09 -7.90
CA GLY A 140 -5.65 -7.38 -7.97
C GLY A 140 -6.38 -6.81 -6.77
N ALA A 141 -7.59 -6.32 -7.00
CA ALA A 141 -8.51 -5.97 -5.93
C ALA A 141 -9.92 -6.50 -6.19
N GLU A 142 -10.56 -6.99 -5.13
CA GLU A 142 -11.96 -7.38 -5.16
C GLU A 142 -12.67 -6.72 -3.96
N ALA A 143 -13.89 -6.26 -4.18
CA ALA A 143 -14.77 -5.83 -3.11
C ALA A 143 -16.14 -6.47 -3.23
N SER A 144 -16.74 -6.76 -2.08
CA SER A 144 -18.15 -7.08 -1.94
C SER A 144 -18.89 -5.88 -1.35
N VAL A 145 -20.15 -5.73 -1.75
CA VAL A 145 -21.08 -4.73 -1.22
C VAL A 145 -22.42 -5.40 -0.97
N ALA A 146 -23.05 -5.08 0.16
CA ALA A 146 -24.42 -5.50 0.45
C ALA A 146 -25.28 -4.34 0.93
N ALA A 147 -26.57 -4.41 0.58
CA ALA A 147 -27.63 -3.50 1.00
C ALA A 147 -28.89 -4.33 1.30
N GLY A 148 -29.19 -4.54 2.58
CA GLY A 148 -30.25 -5.45 2.99
C GLY A 148 -30.01 -6.87 2.46
N ASN A 149 -30.92 -7.39 1.65
CA ASN A 149 -30.85 -8.75 1.10
C ASN A 149 -30.17 -8.84 -0.28
N VAL A 150 -29.66 -7.72 -0.80
CA VAL A 150 -28.97 -7.67 -2.10
C VAL A 150 -27.48 -7.57 -1.84
N SER A 151 -26.70 -8.44 -2.49
CA SER A 151 -25.24 -8.48 -2.37
C SER A 151 -24.60 -8.71 -3.73
N SER A 152 -23.43 -8.11 -3.96
CA SER A 152 -22.65 -8.23 -5.18
C SER A 152 -21.16 -8.12 -4.87
N LYS A 153 -20.32 -8.68 -5.73
CA LYS A 153 -18.87 -8.48 -5.66
C LYS A 153 -18.28 -8.14 -7.03
N PHE A 154 -17.16 -7.44 -7.02
CA PHE A 154 -16.57 -6.82 -8.20
C PHE A 154 -15.05 -6.93 -8.16
N ASN A 155 -14.45 -7.28 -9.30
CA ASN A 155 -13.07 -6.87 -9.57
C ASN A 155 -13.03 -5.34 -9.63
N LEU A 156 -12.09 -4.73 -8.91
CA LEU A 156 -12.02 -3.28 -8.83
C LEU A 156 -11.06 -2.69 -9.86
N PHE A 157 -11.45 -1.57 -10.46
CA PHE A 157 -10.59 -0.65 -11.19
C PHE A 157 -10.64 0.75 -10.54
N ALA A 158 -9.62 1.56 -10.77
CA ALA A 158 -9.53 2.87 -10.12
C ALA A 158 -9.04 3.95 -11.12
N ALA A 159 -9.98 4.59 -11.81
CA ALA A 159 -9.69 5.62 -12.80
C ALA A 159 -9.28 6.97 -12.19
N ASN A 160 -9.88 7.31 -11.04
CA ASN A 160 -9.77 8.64 -10.44
C ASN A 160 -9.37 8.57 -8.97
N GLN A 161 -8.72 9.63 -8.52
CA GLN A 161 -8.47 9.87 -7.11
C GLN A 161 -9.79 9.80 -6.31
N GLY A 162 -9.75 9.16 -5.14
CA GLY A 162 -10.93 8.87 -4.31
C GLY A 162 -11.57 7.51 -4.59
N HIS A 163 -11.32 6.90 -5.75
CA HIS A 163 -11.63 5.48 -5.95
C HIS A 163 -10.72 4.64 -5.05
N ALA A 164 -11.26 3.56 -4.51
CA ALA A 164 -10.53 2.61 -3.70
C ALA A 164 -9.33 2.02 -4.45
N PHE A 165 -8.20 2.00 -3.77
CA PHE A 165 -6.90 1.50 -4.27
C PHE A 165 -6.38 2.25 -5.51
N TYR A 166 -6.84 3.49 -5.73
CA TYR A 166 -6.29 4.37 -6.76
C TYR A 166 -4.77 4.50 -6.63
N GLY A 167 -4.08 4.50 -7.76
CA GLY A 167 -2.62 4.47 -7.84
C GLY A 167 -2.00 3.06 -7.81
N GLY A 168 -2.79 2.02 -7.47
CA GLY A 168 -2.34 0.63 -7.46
C GLY A 168 -3.09 -0.30 -8.42
N LEU A 169 -4.05 0.21 -9.21
CA LEU A 169 -4.89 -0.57 -10.13
C LEU A 169 -4.95 0.09 -11.51
N GLY A 170 -5.35 -0.71 -12.51
CA GLY A 170 -5.72 -0.21 -13.82
C GLY A 170 -6.96 0.70 -13.78
N LYS A 171 -7.06 1.60 -14.78
CA LYS A 171 -8.08 2.67 -14.81
C LYS A 171 -9.44 2.24 -15.40
N SER A 172 -9.55 1.04 -15.94
CA SER A 172 -10.81 0.49 -16.47
C SER A 172 -10.86 -1.03 -16.30
N ASN A 173 -12.05 -1.62 -16.48
CA ASN A 173 -12.25 -3.06 -16.27
C ASN A 173 -11.35 -3.94 -17.13
N ASP A 174 -11.10 -3.57 -18.39
CA ASP A 174 -10.20 -4.31 -19.29
C ASP A 174 -8.72 -4.24 -18.85
N LYS A 175 -8.35 -3.28 -18.01
CA LYS A 175 -6.97 -3.11 -17.51
C LYS A 175 -6.68 -3.82 -16.21
N VAL A 176 -7.69 -4.42 -15.57
CA VAL A 176 -7.53 -5.15 -14.30
C VAL A 176 -7.66 -6.65 -14.48
N SER A 177 -7.14 -7.42 -13.51
CA SER A 177 -7.34 -8.86 -13.49
C SER A 177 -8.81 -9.18 -13.26
N GLN A 178 -9.34 -10.09 -14.08
CA GLN A 178 -10.70 -10.61 -13.92
C GLN A 178 -10.81 -11.70 -12.83
N ASN A 179 -9.69 -12.04 -12.18
CA ASN A 179 -9.59 -12.97 -11.06
C ASN A 179 -8.88 -12.31 -9.87
N SER A 180 -9.27 -11.08 -9.51
CA SER A 180 -8.50 -10.25 -8.59
C SER A 180 -8.35 -10.83 -7.19
N TRP A 181 -9.39 -11.46 -6.63
CA TRP A 181 -9.26 -12.17 -5.35
C TRP A 181 -8.23 -13.31 -5.42
N TYR A 182 -8.18 -14.05 -6.53
CA TYR A 182 -7.21 -15.12 -6.71
C TYR A 182 -5.78 -14.58 -6.80
N ILE A 183 -5.59 -13.44 -7.50
CA ILE A 183 -4.29 -12.73 -7.51
C ILE A 183 -3.86 -12.40 -6.08
N ALA A 184 -4.76 -11.84 -5.25
CA ALA A 184 -4.43 -11.54 -3.86
C ALA A 184 -4.03 -12.80 -3.07
N LYS A 185 -4.74 -13.91 -3.27
CA LYS A 185 -4.45 -15.19 -2.62
C LYS A 185 -3.10 -15.79 -3.03
N LEU A 186 -2.60 -15.54 -4.23
CA LEU A 186 -1.28 -16.01 -4.67
C LEU A 186 -0.13 -15.44 -3.81
N PHE A 187 -0.33 -14.29 -3.18
CA PHE A 187 0.65 -13.68 -2.28
C PHE A 187 0.61 -14.26 -0.85
N GLY A 188 -0.44 -15.02 -0.51
CA GLY A 188 -0.60 -15.69 0.78
C GLY A 188 -2.06 -15.76 1.24
N ASN A 189 -2.39 -16.74 2.07
CA ASN A 189 -3.75 -16.87 2.64
C ASN A 189 -4.11 -15.70 3.56
N ASP A 190 -3.12 -15.13 4.25
CA ASP A 190 -3.29 -13.97 5.12
C ASP A 190 -3.73 -12.71 4.36
N TYR A 191 -3.40 -12.57 3.08
CA TYR A 191 -3.85 -11.43 2.27
C TYR A 191 -5.36 -11.39 2.08
N VAL A 192 -6.03 -12.56 2.08
CA VAL A 192 -7.48 -12.68 1.82
C VAL A 192 -8.28 -13.16 3.03
N GLU A 193 -7.65 -13.48 4.16
CA GLU A 193 -8.32 -14.16 5.28
C GLU A 193 -9.51 -13.38 5.87
N ASN A 194 -9.42 -12.05 5.96
CA ASN A 194 -10.52 -11.21 6.44
C ASN A 194 -11.51 -10.78 5.34
N TYR A 195 -11.28 -11.17 4.09
CA TYR A 195 -12.23 -10.86 3.03
C TYR A 195 -13.51 -11.69 3.21
N ASN A 196 -14.63 -10.99 3.26
CA ASN A 196 -15.97 -11.55 3.26
C ASN A 196 -16.64 -11.18 1.92
N ASP A 197 -17.12 -12.16 1.16
CA ASP A 197 -17.76 -11.90 -0.12
C ASP A 197 -19.24 -11.51 0.01
N GLN A 198 -19.75 -11.50 1.25
CA GLN A 198 -21.12 -11.15 1.64
C GLN A 198 -22.17 -11.97 0.89
N GLY A 199 -21.83 -13.18 0.42
CA GLY A 199 -22.71 -14.00 -0.43
C GLY A 199 -23.01 -13.38 -1.80
N GLY A 200 -22.24 -12.38 -2.22
CA GLY A 200 -22.44 -11.62 -3.44
C GLY A 200 -22.03 -12.38 -4.69
N ASN A 201 -22.82 -12.22 -5.76
CA ASN A 201 -22.44 -12.74 -7.08
C ASN A 201 -21.40 -11.80 -7.73
N LEU A 202 -20.42 -12.40 -8.41
CA LEU A 202 -19.42 -11.63 -9.15
C LEU A 202 -20.06 -10.96 -10.37
N VAL A 203 -19.90 -9.64 -10.47
CA VAL A 203 -20.33 -8.88 -11.64
C VAL A 203 -19.15 -8.73 -12.60
N ALA A 204 -19.26 -9.34 -13.77
CA ALA A 204 -18.18 -9.45 -14.75
C ALA A 204 -17.67 -8.11 -15.31
N ALA A 205 -18.49 -7.05 -15.27
CA ALA A 205 -18.09 -5.72 -15.72
C ALA A 205 -17.10 -5.02 -14.76
N GLY A 206 -16.83 -5.60 -13.59
CA GLY A 206 -16.08 -4.94 -12.53
C GLY A 206 -16.79 -3.70 -12.00
N ASN A 207 -16.15 -2.96 -11.09
CA ASN A 207 -16.62 -1.67 -10.64
C ASN A 207 -15.47 -0.81 -10.10
N HIS A 208 -15.74 0.46 -9.84
CA HIS A 208 -14.95 1.26 -8.91
C HIS A 208 -15.76 1.45 -7.61
N GLU A 209 -15.09 1.66 -6.48
CA GLU A 209 -15.75 1.85 -5.19
C GLU A 209 -15.19 3.06 -4.45
N TYR A 210 -16.03 3.69 -3.64
CA TYR A 210 -15.63 4.77 -2.72
C TYR A 210 -15.79 4.38 -1.25
N PHE A 211 -16.42 3.23 -0.96
CA PHE A 211 -16.69 2.75 0.41
C PHE A 211 -17.32 3.79 1.34
N ASN A 212 -18.11 4.73 0.82
CA ASN A 212 -18.56 5.92 1.54
C ASN A 212 -20.05 5.94 1.88
N ASN A 213 -20.84 4.99 1.37
CA ASN A 213 -22.28 4.95 1.64
C ASN A 213 -22.56 4.19 2.94
N PRO A 214 -23.04 4.86 4.00
CA PRO A 214 -23.29 4.21 5.29
C PRO A 214 -24.46 3.21 5.26
N GLN A 215 -25.31 3.27 4.24
CA GLN A 215 -26.40 2.30 4.06
C GLN A 215 -25.92 0.93 3.57
N PHE A 216 -24.68 0.86 3.09
CA PHE A 216 -24.08 -0.37 2.56
C PHE A 216 -23.02 -0.90 3.52
N THR A 217 -22.85 -2.22 3.50
CA THR A 217 -21.72 -2.90 4.11
C THR A 217 -20.74 -3.35 3.04
N TYR A 218 -19.45 -3.25 3.35
CA TYR A 218 -18.37 -3.51 2.42
C TYR A 218 -17.37 -4.47 3.03
N SER A 219 -16.73 -5.24 2.16
CA SER A 219 -15.49 -5.93 2.46
C SER A 219 -14.63 -5.95 1.21
N ALA A 220 -13.32 -5.77 1.35
CA ALA A 220 -12.44 -5.69 0.20
C ALA A 220 -11.03 -6.17 0.51
N VAL A 221 -10.35 -6.56 -0.56
CA VAL A 221 -8.94 -6.92 -0.56
C VAL A 221 -8.26 -6.29 -1.76
N TYR A 222 -7.02 -5.86 -1.57
CA TYR A 222 -6.05 -5.48 -2.58
C TYR A 222 -4.73 -6.19 -2.26
N ALA A 223 -4.06 -6.69 -3.28
CA ALA A 223 -2.66 -7.07 -3.15
C ALA A 223 -1.89 -6.76 -4.41
N ALA A 224 -0.60 -6.50 -4.25
CA ALA A 224 0.36 -6.36 -5.32
C ALA A 224 1.70 -6.99 -4.97
N GLY A 225 2.40 -7.45 -6.01
CA GLY A 225 3.71 -8.07 -5.90
C GLY A 225 4.22 -8.60 -7.23
N ILE A 226 5.35 -9.29 -7.20
CA ILE A 226 5.96 -9.92 -8.38
C ILE A 226 5.61 -11.41 -8.33
N LEU A 227 4.89 -11.90 -9.33
CA LEU A 227 4.55 -13.32 -9.44
C LEU A 227 5.71 -14.11 -10.07
N ASN A 228 5.82 -15.39 -9.72
CA ASN A 228 6.83 -16.31 -10.29
C ASN A 228 6.36 -16.95 -11.60
N ASN A 229 5.83 -16.15 -12.51
CA ASN A 229 5.42 -16.63 -13.83
C ASN A 229 6.64 -16.88 -14.72
N THR A 230 6.52 -17.77 -15.70
CA THR A 230 7.62 -18.15 -16.61
C THR A 230 8.16 -16.99 -17.44
N ASP A 231 7.38 -15.92 -17.61
CA ASP A 231 7.71 -14.70 -18.34
C ASP A 231 8.18 -13.55 -17.44
N THR A 232 8.28 -13.78 -16.12
CA THR A 232 8.62 -12.72 -15.15
C THR A 232 10.06 -12.86 -14.67
N ASN A 233 10.90 -11.92 -15.11
CA ASN A 233 12.27 -11.76 -14.63
C ASN A 233 12.41 -10.43 -13.89
N ILE A 234 13.41 -10.36 -13.02
CA ILE A 234 13.97 -9.12 -12.52
C ILE A 234 15.23 -8.86 -13.34
N THR A 235 15.23 -7.77 -14.11
CA THR A 235 16.37 -7.37 -14.95
C THR A 235 17.04 -6.17 -14.34
N ILE A 236 18.34 -6.25 -14.11
CA ILE A 236 19.17 -5.12 -13.69
C ILE A 236 20.02 -4.69 -14.88
N THR A 237 19.89 -3.44 -15.28
CA THR A 237 20.74 -2.80 -16.29
C THR A 237 21.66 -1.81 -15.59
N LEU A 238 22.96 -2.10 -15.59
CA LEU A 238 24.00 -1.25 -15.03
C LEU A 238 24.32 -0.08 -15.96
N ASP A 239 24.55 1.10 -15.37
CA ASP A 239 24.92 2.32 -16.11
C ASP A 239 26.32 2.17 -16.73
N GLN A 240 27.20 1.41 -16.07
CA GLN A 240 28.54 1.06 -16.53
C GLN A 240 28.74 -0.47 -16.53
N PRO A 241 29.59 -1.02 -17.40
CA PRO A 241 29.90 -2.45 -17.41
C PRO A 241 30.44 -2.92 -16.06
N ALA A 242 30.07 -4.13 -15.64
CA ALA A 242 30.61 -4.75 -14.44
C ALA A 242 32.10 -5.07 -14.62
N THR A 243 32.94 -4.62 -13.71
CA THR A 243 34.39 -4.91 -13.71
C THR A 243 34.86 -5.70 -12.49
N SER A 244 33.98 -5.83 -11.49
CA SER A 244 34.19 -6.51 -10.22
C SER A 244 32.85 -6.90 -9.61
N ASN A 245 32.85 -7.64 -8.50
CA ASN A 245 31.63 -7.94 -7.76
C ASN A 245 30.92 -6.65 -7.32
N ILE A 246 29.58 -6.65 -7.38
CA ILE A 246 28.72 -5.51 -7.05
C ILE A 246 27.72 -5.97 -5.98
N THR A 247 27.73 -5.29 -4.83
CA THR A 247 26.61 -5.33 -3.88
C THR A 247 25.61 -4.25 -4.27
N TRP A 248 24.34 -4.60 -4.37
CA TRP A 248 23.30 -3.69 -4.84
C TRP A 248 22.04 -3.77 -3.98
N LYS A 249 21.27 -2.67 -4.00
CA LYS A 249 19.96 -2.55 -3.39
C LYS A 249 19.04 -1.74 -4.29
N ALA A 250 17.75 -2.05 -4.24
CA ALA A 250 16.69 -1.25 -4.84
C ALA A 250 15.58 -1.09 -3.79
N SER A 251 14.93 0.06 -3.75
CA SER A 251 13.90 0.36 -2.75
C SER A 251 12.67 0.93 -3.43
N LEU A 252 11.53 0.26 -3.23
CA LEU A 252 10.23 0.71 -3.69
C LEU A 252 9.59 1.56 -2.58
N PRO A 253 9.42 2.88 -2.78
CA PRO A 253 8.63 3.69 -1.86
C PRO A 253 7.16 3.25 -1.94
N ILE A 254 6.50 3.11 -0.80
CA ILE A 254 5.08 2.78 -0.71
C ILE A 254 4.44 3.71 0.32
N ARG A 255 3.38 4.42 -0.08
CA ARG A 255 2.54 5.19 0.84
C ARG A 255 1.08 4.83 0.63
N VAL A 256 0.36 4.62 1.73
CA VAL A 256 -1.10 4.48 1.73
C VAL A 256 -1.70 5.69 2.43
N THR A 257 -2.63 6.35 1.76
CA THR A 257 -3.42 7.47 2.32
C THR A 257 -4.91 7.19 2.12
N TYR A 258 -5.79 8.02 2.67
CA TYR A 258 -7.24 7.78 2.62
C TYR A 258 -8.00 9.04 2.20
N GLN A 259 -9.10 8.85 1.48
CA GLN A 259 -10.02 9.90 1.01
C GLN A 259 -11.47 9.59 1.33
#